data_AF-A0A3D0Q7T7-F1
#
_entry.id   AF-A0A3D0Q7T7-F1
#
_cell.length_a   1.000
_cell.length_b   1.000
_cell.length_c   1.000
_cell.angle_alpha   90.00
_cell.angle_beta   90.00
_cell.angle_gamma   90.00
#
_symmetry.space_group_name_H-M   'P 1'
#
loop_
_entity.id
_entity.type
_entity.pdbx_description
1 polymer ?
#
loop_
_entity_poly.entity_id
_entity_poly.type
_entity_poly.pdbx_seq_one_letter_code
_entity_poly.pdbx_strand_id
1 'polypeptide(L)'
;MCLLPAGLSAPAAAHYSCDVDLNYGVVVNDDQLRVLKEYLTLYQINHQQQLFVAGDWLTLDDSQAMLVTDYAKGLHSVVPQVTLLATTGIDLATDTVQQMFLSLLGSDHDSYEKLNTAMDKMKKRVRKKFRYARSHYYLGPSSSEGLDELAEADLMVPLSQTLTTSVGSILTTLGAMDSDKLAVDRTEMAVI
;
A
#
# COMPACT_ATOMS: atom_id res chain seq x y z
N MET A 1 -15.56 -12.61 55.17
CA MET A 1 -16.34 -11.80 54.20
C MET A 1 -15.38 -10.87 53.47
N CYS A 2 -14.93 -11.26 52.28
CA CYS A 2 -14.39 -10.35 51.27
C CYS A 2 -15.44 -10.31 50.16
N LEU A 3 -16.05 -9.14 49.96
CA LEU A 3 -17.02 -8.90 48.91
C LEU A 3 -16.30 -8.91 47.55
N LEU A 4 -16.73 -9.79 46.64
CA LEU A 4 -16.39 -9.70 45.23
C LEU A 4 -17.13 -8.50 44.61
N PRO A 5 -16.44 -7.55 43.97
CA PRO A 5 -17.09 -6.70 42.99
C PRO A 5 -17.26 -7.52 41.70
N ALA A 6 -18.51 -7.65 41.25
CA ALA A 6 -18.85 -8.06 39.89
C ALA A 6 -18.37 -6.97 38.92
N GLY A 7 -17.14 -7.11 38.44
CA GLY A 7 -16.56 -6.25 37.42
C GLY A 7 -17.02 -6.67 36.03
N LEU A 8 -17.54 -5.70 35.26
CA LEU A 8 -17.83 -5.82 33.84
C LEU A 8 -16.58 -6.31 33.10
N SER A 9 -16.72 -7.40 32.35
CA SER A 9 -15.70 -7.87 31.42
C SER A 9 -15.70 -6.92 30.20
N ALA A 10 -14.71 -6.03 30.12
CA ALA A 10 -14.44 -5.29 28.91
C ALA A 10 -13.79 -6.23 27.87
N PRO A 11 -14.20 -6.20 26.58
CA PRO A 11 -13.48 -6.95 25.57
C PRO A 11 -12.09 -6.34 25.44
N ALA A 12 -11.06 -7.14 25.70
CA ALA A 12 -9.70 -6.81 25.35
C ALA A 12 -9.61 -6.74 23.82
N ALA A 13 -9.74 -5.55 23.25
CA ALA A 13 -9.35 -5.29 21.88
C ALA A 13 -7.83 -5.41 21.80
N ALA A 14 -7.33 -6.62 21.53
CA ALA A 14 -5.94 -6.84 21.20
C ALA A 14 -5.69 -6.15 19.84
N HIS A 15 -5.22 -4.91 19.90
CA HIS A 15 -4.70 -4.21 18.74
C HIS A 15 -3.35 -4.86 18.40
N TYR A 16 -3.38 -5.90 17.57
CA TYR A 16 -2.15 -6.53 17.06
C TYR A 16 -1.49 -5.58 16.06
N SER A 17 -0.72 -4.61 16.56
CA SER A 17 0.28 -3.92 15.76
C SER A 17 1.46 -4.89 15.58
N CYS A 18 1.40 -5.72 14.54
CA CYS A 18 2.55 -6.51 14.14
C CYS A 18 3.45 -5.58 13.31
N ASP A 19 4.38 -4.92 13.98
CA ASP A 19 5.43 -4.17 13.30
C ASP A 19 6.44 -5.17 12.75
N VAL A 20 6.19 -5.65 11.54
CA VAL A 20 7.06 -6.63 10.87
C VAL A 20 8.11 -5.86 10.09
N ASP A 21 9.21 -5.53 10.76
CA ASP A 21 10.38 -4.96 10.09
C ASP A 21 11.20 -6.05 9.38
N LEU A 22 10.79 -6.36 8.15
CA LEU A 22 11.48 -7.29 7.27
C LEU A 22 12.76 -6.65 6.76
N ASN A 23 13.86 -6.79 7.50
CA ASN A 23 15.18 -6.29 7.06
C ASN A 23 15.76 -7.07 5.85
N TYR A 24 15.09 -8.14 5.42
CA TYR A 24 15.53 -9.06 4.38
C TYR A 24 14.43 -9.29 3.34
N GLY A 25 14.84 -9.63 2.12
CA GLY A 25 13.93 -10.13 1.10
C GLY A 25 13.57 -11.59 1.37
N VAL A 26 12.37 -11.99 1.00
CA VAL A 26 11.89 -13.37 1.08
C VAL A 26 11.39 -13.79 -0.29
N VAL A 27 11.85 -14.95 -0.77
CA VAL A 27 11.40 -15.60 -2.00
C VAL A 27 10.77 -16.93 -1.66
N VAL A 28 9.60 -17.19 -2.22
CA VAL A 28 8.84 -18.41 -1.99
C VAL A 28 8.33 -18.96 -3.32
N ASN A 29 8.55 -20.24 -3.58
CA ASN A 29 7.85 -21.03 -4.61
C ASN A 29 7.24 -22.28 -3.96
N ASP A 30 6.77 -23.25 -4.75
CA ASP A 30 6.08 -24.43 -4.23
C ASP A 30 6.95 -25.30 -3.28
N ASP A 31 8.27 -25.35 -3.50
CA ASP A 31 9.17 -26.27 -2.79
C ASP A 31 10.25 -25.57 -1.97
N GLN A 32 10.47 -24.28 -2.20
CA GLN A 32 11.62 -23.55 -1.71
C GLN A 32 11.23 -22.23 -1.08
N LEU A 33 11.82 -21.98 0.08
CA LEU A 33 11.85 -20.70 0.77
C LEU A 33 13.30 -20.19 0.79
N ARG A 34 13.52 -18.93 0.45
CA ARG A 34 14.82 -18.25 0.54
C ARG A 34 14.68 -16.91 1.24
N VAL A 35 15.63 -16.61 2.10
CA VAL A 35 15.79 -15.29 2.73
C VAL A 35 17.05 -14.66 2.17
N LEU A 36 16.92 -13.43 1.69
CA LEU A 36 17.93 -12.72 0.93
C LEU A 36 18.33 -11.41 1.58
N LYS A 37 19.63 -11.11 1.55
CA LYS A 37 20.14 -9.76 1.73
C LYS A 37 20.58 -9.27 0.36
N GLU A 38 19.85 -8.29 -0.17
CA GLU A 38 19.99 -7.84 -1.56
C GLU A 38 19.82 -9.01 -2.54
N TYR A 39 20.92 -9.46 -3.16
CA TYR A 39 20.95 -10.58 -4.11
C TYR A 39 21.51 -11.88 -3.53
N LEU A 40 22.05 -11.85 -2.30
CA LEU A 40 22.67 -12.99 -1.65
C LEU A 40 21.65 -13.78 -0.84
N THR A 41 21.60 -15.10 -1.04
CA THR A 41 20.78 -16.00 -0.20
C THR A 41 21.52 -16.32 1.09
N LEU A 42 20.96 -15.89 2.21
CA LEU A 42 21.49 -16.17 3.54
C LEU A 42 20.95 -17.48 4.09
N TYR A 43 19.66 -17.70 3.90
CA TYR A 43 18.96 -18.90 4.33
C TYR A 43 18.17 -19.48 3.17
N GLN A 44 18.19 -20.80 3.06
CA GLN A 44 17.36 -21.52 2.10
C GLN A 44 16.78 -22.75 2.78
N ILE A 45 15.48 -22.97 2.62
CA ILE A 45 14.78 -24.14 3.10
C ILE A 45 14.15 -24.82 1.90
N ASN A 46 14.56 -26.05 1.61
CA ASN A 46 13.97 -26.88 0.57
C ASN A 46 13.03 -27.92 1.20
N HIS A 47 11.91 -28.19 0.53
CA HIS A 47 10.90 -29.18 0.93
C HIS A 47 10.53 -29.06 2.42
N GLN A 48 10.44 -27.82 2.91
CA GLN A 48 10.10 -27.44 4.29
C GLN A 48 11.08 -27.88 5.39
N GLN A 49 12.12 -28.67 5.12
CA GLN A 49 12.95 -29.28 6.18
C GLN A 49 14.45 -29.15 5.97
N GLN A 50 14.92 -29.03 4.73
CA GLN A 50 16.34 -28.98 4.44
C GLN A 50 16.86 -27.54 4.56
N LEU A 51 17.45 -27.21 5.72
CA LEU A 51 18.00 -25.88 5.97
C LEU A 51 19.44 -25.75 5.46
N PHE A 52 19.66 -24.73 4.64
CA PHE A 52 20.98 -24.24 4.25
C PHE A 52 21.22 -22.86 4.86
N VAL A 53 22.40 -22.66 5.44
CA VAL A 53 22.86 -21.37 5.96
C VAL A 53 24.13 -20.98 5.20
N ALA A 54 24.10 -19.84 4.52
CA ALA A 54 25.19 -19.37 3.67
C ALA A 54 25.69 -20.41 2.62
N GLY A 55 24.82 -21.33 2.21
CA GLY A 55 25.13 -22.41 1.24
C GLY A 55 25.49 -23.75 1.87
N ASP A 56 25.75 -23.82 3.18
CA ASP A 56 26.07 -25.05 3.88
C ASP A 56 24.80 -25.75 4.37
N TRP A 57 24.67 -27.05 4.10
CA TRP A 57 23.55 -27.85 4.61
C TRP A 57 23.76 -28.17 6.10
N LEU A 58 22.80 -27.78 6.94
CA LEU A 58 22.81 -28.09 8.37
C LEU A 58 22.04 -29.38 8.64
N THR A 59 22.66 -30.28 9.42
CA THR A 59 21.95 -31.41 10.03
C THR A 59 21.16 -30.90 11.22
N LEU A 60 19.85 -31.13 11.22
CA LEU A 60 18.93 -30.67 12.25
C LEU A 60 18.56 -31.83 13.18
N ASP A 61 18.42 -31.54 14.47
CA ASP A 61 17.69 -32.45 15.38
C ASP A 61 16.17 -32.34 15.18
N ASP A 62 15.41 -33.24 15.82
CA ASP A 62 13.96 -33.31 15.66
C ASP A 62 13.25 -31.99 16.05
N SER A 63 13.72 -31.33 17.11
CA SER A 63 13.13 -30.07 17.56
C SER A 63 13.41 -28.94 16.59
N GLN A 64 14.62 -28.86 16.07
CA GLN A 64 15.02 -27.88 15.05
C GLN A 64 14.28 -28.12 13.74
N ALA A 65 14.14 -29.37 13.31
CA ALA A 65 13.41 -29.72 12.09
C ALA A 65 11.93 -29.33 12.16
N MET A 66 11.30 -29.49 13.33
CA MET A 66 9.93 -29.02 13.56
C MET A 66 9.83 -27.50 13.41
N LEU A 67 10.72 -26.74 14.05
CA LEU A 67 10.73 -25.28 13.98
C LEU A 67 10.94 -24.77 12.54
N VAL A 68 11.88 -25.37 11.80
CA VAL A 68 12.12 -25.03 10.39
C VAL A 68 10.90 -25.33 9.53
N THR A 69 10.23 -26.46 9.78
CA THR A 69 9.00 -26.85 9.08
C THR A 69 7.88 -25.84 9.30
N ASP A 70 7.64 -25.45 10.55
CA ASP A 70 6.56 -24.52 10.90
C ASP A 70 6.85 -23.12 10.33
N TYR A 71 8.11 -22.67 10.40
CA TYR A 71 8.54 -21.42 9.79
C TYR A 71 8.34 -21.42 8.27
N ALA A 72 8.77 -22.49 7.59
CA ALA A 72 8.61 -22.63 6.14
C ALA A 72 7.14 -22.63 5.72
N LYS A 73 6.29 -23.42 6.40
CA LYS A 73 4.84 -23.47 6.14
C LYS A 73 4.17 -22.12 6.35
N GLY A 74 4.55 -21.40 7.41
CA GLY A 74 4.03 -20.06 7.68
C GLY A 74 4.29 -19.10 6.53
N LEU A 75 5.53 -19.05 6.03
CA LEU A 75 5.91 -18.17 4.92
C LEU A 75 5.34 -18.63 3.57
N HIS A 76 5.25 -19.94 3.34
CA HIS A 76 4.54 -20.51 2.17
C HIS A 76 3.07 -20.10 2.12
N SER A 77 2.44 -19.92 3.28
CA SER A 77 1.05 -19.45 3.35
C SER A 77 0.94 -17.93 3.21
N VAL A 78 1.73 -17.17 3.95
CA VAL A 78 1.53 -15.71 4.12
C VAL A 78 2.11 -14.91 2.96
N VAL A 79 3.31 -15.25 2.47
CA VAL A 79 4.00 -14.44 1.44
C VAL A 79 3.18 -14.32 0.15
N PRO A 80 2.58 -15.41 -0.40
CA PRO A 80 1.70 -15.30 -1.56
C PRO A 80 0.48 -14.40 -1.32
N GLN A 81 -0.17 -14.54 -0.17
CA GLN A 81 -1.38 -13.79 0.18
C GLN A 81 -1.10 -12.29 0.29
N VAL A 82 -0.05 -11.91 1.01
CA VAL A 82 0.34 -10.50 1.16
C VAL A 82 0.79 -9.90 -0.17
N THR A 83 1.52 -10.68 -0.99
CA THR A 83 1.94 -10.22 -2.33
C THR A 83 0.73 -9.93 -3.22
N LEU A 84 -0.26 -10.84 -3.23
CA LEU A 84 -1.48 -10.65 -4.00
C LEU A 84 -2.28 -9.46 -3.48
N LEU A 85 -2.46 -9.35 -2.17
CA LEU A 85 -3.20 -8.26 -1.54
C LEU A 85 -2.58 -6.89 -1.85
N ALA A 86 -1.26 -6.75 -1.70
CA ALA A 86 -0.57 -5.50 -1.96
C ALA A 86 -0.65 -5.10 -3.44
N THR A 87 -0.41 -6.04 -4.36
CA THR A 87 -0.42 -5.78 -5.81
C THR A 87 -1.83 -5.46 -6.32
N THR A 88 -2.84 -6.21 -5.87
CA THR A 88 -4.24 -5.96 -6.23
C THR A 88 -4.74 -4.66 -5.62
N GLY A 89 -4.37 -4.40 -4.36
CA GLY A 89 -4.76 -3.18 -3.65
C GLY A 89 -4.27 -1.92 -4.34
N ILE A 90 -3.00 -1.88 -4.78
CA ILE A 90 -2.47 -0.71 -5.49
C ILE A 90 -3.08 -0.55 -6.89
N ASP A 91 -3.41 -1.65 -7.56
CA ASP A 91 -4.10 -1.60 -8.86
C ASP A 91 -5.48 -0.96 -8.69
N LEU A 92 -6.29 -1.46 -7.75
CA LEU A 92 -7.62 -0.92 -7.47
C LEU A 92 -7.59 0.55 -7.05
N ALA A 93 -6.67 0.91 -6.15
CA ALA A 93 -6.54 2.28 -5.66
C ALA A 93 -6.18 3.25 -6.80
N THR A 94 -5.21 2.87 -7.63
CA THR A 94 -4.80 3.68 -8.79
C THR A 94 -5.95 3.88 -9.75
N ASP A 95 -6.63 2.81 -10.14
CA ASP A 95 -7.67 2.85 -11.14
C ASP A 95 -8.87 3.69 -10.63
N THR A 96 -9.20 3.56 -9.34
CA THR A 96 -10.25 4.37 -8.70
C THR A 96 -9.91 5.86 -8.73
N VAL A 97 -8.69 6.24 -8.33
CA VAL A 97 -8.26 7.64 -8.30
C VAL A 97 -8.22 8.24 -9.70
N GLN A 98 -7.73 7.50 -10.69
CA GLN A 98 -7.71 7.94 -12.08
C GLN A 98 -9.12 8.15 -12.63
N GLN A 99 -10.05 7.23 -12.36
CA GLN A 99 -11.45 7.35 -12.80
C GLN A 99 -12.17 8.54 -12.15
N MET A 100 -11.97 8.75 -10.85
CA MET A 100 -12.52 9.92 -10.16
C MET A 100 -12.00 11.22 -10.78
N PHE A 101 -10.70 11.31 -11.05
CA PHE A 101 -10.10 12.50 -11.64
C PHE A 101 -10.62 12.77 -13.05
N LEU A 102 -10.66 11.73 -13.90
CA LEU A 102 -11.25 11.81 -15.25
C LEU A 102 -12.70 12.30 -15.21
N SER A 103 -13.49 11.81 -14.25
CA SER A 103 -14.91 12.17 -14.13
C SER A 103 -15.13 13.61 -13.69
N LEU A 104 -14.21 14.19 -12.90
CA LEU A 104 -14.33 15.55 -12.37
C LEU A 104 -13.77 16.62 -13.31
N LEU A 105 -12.66 16.33 -13.98
CA LEU A 105 -11.86 17.33 -14.72
C LEU A 105 -11.68 17.00 -16.20
N GLY A 106 -12.07 15.80 -16.65
CA GLY A 106 -11.75 15.31 -17.98
C GLY A 106 -10.27 14.93 -18.14
N SER A 107 -9.90 14.48 -19.34
CA SER A 107 -8.55 14.02 -19.68
C SER A 107 -7.66 15.11 -20.28
N ASP A 108 -8.19 16.28 -20.62
CA ASP A 108 -7.53 17.30 -21.45
C ASP A 108 -6.71 18.31 -20.64
N HIS A 109 -6.08 17.86 -19.55
CA HIS A 109 -5.40 18.73 -18.60
C HIS A 109 -4.06 18.11 -18.15
N ASP A 110 -3.00 18.91 -18.10
CA ASP A 110 -1.67 18.51 -17.60
C ASP A 110 -1.71 17.83 -16.22
N SER A 111 -2.72 18.15 -15.43
CA SER A 111 -2.95 17.60 -14.10
C SER A 111 -3.28 16.09 -14.15
N TYR A 112 -3.95 15.62 -15.20
CA TYR A 112 -4.25 14.19 -15.39
C TYR A 112 -2.97 13.39 -15.67
N GLU A 113 -2.10 13.90 -16.54
CA GLU A 113 -0.79 13.29 -16.83
C GLU A 113 0.12 13.23 -15.59
N LYS A 114 0.14 14.31 -14.79
CA LYS A 114 0.88 14.35 -13.51
C LYS A 114 0.36 13.32 -12.51
N LEU A 115 -0.96 13.19 -12.38
CA LEU A 115 -1.59 12.18 -11.52
C LEU A 115 -1.25 10.76 -11.99
N ASN A 116 -1.37 10.48 -13.28
CA ASN A 116 -1.04 9.18 -13.85
C ASN A 116 0.42 8.81 -13.57
N THR A 117 1.33 9.76 -13.77
CA THR A 117 2.76 9.58 -13.46
C THR A 117 2.98 9.26 -11.98
N ALA A 118 2.29 9.97 -11.08
CA ALA A 118 2.38 9.73 -9.63
C ALA A 118 1.87 8.33 -9.24
N MET A 119 0.72 7.94 -9.77
CA MET A 119 0.13 6.62 -9.52
C MET A 119 0.97 5.48 -10.09
N ASP A 120 1.54 5.64 -11.30
CA ASP A 120 2.43 4.65 -11.90
C ASP A 120 3.73 4.46 -11.10
N LYS A 121 4.30 5.56 -10.57
CA LYS A 121 5.42 5.48 -9.62
C LYS A 121 5.04 4.69 -8.36
N MET A 122 3.83 4.87 -7.85
CA MET A 122 3.33 4.13 -6.69
C MET A 122 3.17 2.63 -7.01
N LYS A 123 2.52 2.29 -8.13
CA LYS A 123 2.42 0.92 -8.67
C LYS A 123 3.80 0.26 -8.77
N LYS A 124 4.80 0.97 -9.34
CA LYS A 124 6.17 0.47 -9.48
C LYS A 124 6.83 0.18 -8.14
N ARG A 125 6.70 1.07 -7.15
CA ARG A 125 7.24 0.85 -5.80
C ARG A 125 6.62 -0.36 -5.11
N VAL A 126 5.29 -0.48 -5.13
CA VAL A 126 4.60 -1.65 -4.58
C VAL A 126 5.06 -2.91 -5.30
N ARG A 127 5.14 -2.91 -6.64
CA ARG A 127 5.62 -4.07 -7.43
C ARG A 127 7.11 -4.39 -7.24
N LYS A 128 7.93 -3.42 -6.83
CA LYS A 128 9.34 -3.66 -6.47
C LYS A 128 9.42 -4.48 -5.18
N LYS A 129 8.57 -4.17 -4.20
CA LYS A 129 8.51 -4.84 -2.89
C LYS A 129 7.68 -6.13 -2.92
N PHE A 130 6.59 -6.17 -3.67
CA PHE A 130 5.68 -7.31 -3.74
C PHE A 130 5.52 -7.72 -5.20
N ARG A 131 6.02 -8.91 -5.57
CA ARG A 131 5.85 -9.40 -6.95
C ARG A 131 5.71 -10.90 -7.02
N TYR A 132 4.99 -11.34 -8.03
CA TYR A 132 5.00 -12.71 -8.50
C TYR A 132 5.62 -12.74 -9.90
N ALA A 133 6.68 -13.53 -10.09
CA ALA A 133 7.32 -13.69 -11.39
C ALA A 133 8.01 -15.05 -11.49
N ARG A 134 7.92 -15.69 -12.66
CA ARG A 134 8.57 -16.98 -12.94
C ARG A 134 8.27 -18.05 -11.87
N SER A 135 7.01 -18.15 -11.45
CA SER A 135 6.56 -19.08 -10.39
C SER A 135 7.15 -18.84 -9.00
N HIS A 136 7.61 -17.61 -8.72
CA HIS A 136 8.12 -17.23 -7.40
C HIS A 136 7.40 -15.99 -6.90
N TYR A 137 6.95 -16.01 -5.65
CA TYR A 137 6.56 -14.84 -4.89
C TYR A 137 7.81 -14.22 -4.25
N TYR A 138 7.88 -12.90 -4.29
CA TYR A 138 8.93 -12.11 -3.66
C TYR A 138 8.33 -11.02 -2.80
N LEU A 139 8.82 -10.97 -1.57
CA LEU A 139 8.59 -9.92 -0.60
C LEU A 139 9.92 -9.23 -0.29
N GLY A 140 10.07 -7.99 -0.70
CA GLY A 140 11.26 -7.19 -0.49
C GLY A 140 11.35 -6.62 0.92
N PRO A 141 12.56 -6.23 1.35
CA PRO A 141 12.77 -5.70 2.69
C PRO A 141 11.98 -4.41 2.96
N SER A 142 11.67 -4.14 4.21
CA SER A 142 10.99 -2.93 4.70
C SER A 142 11.81 -1.67 4.51
N SER A 143 13.14 -1.76 4.63
CA SER A 143 14.08 -0.65 4.43
C SER A 143 14.31 -0.28 2.96
N SER A 144 13.78 -1.04 1.98
CA SER A 144 13.82 -0.57 0.60
C SER A 144 12.81 0.57 0.43
N GLU A 145 13.30 1.78 0.23
CA GLU A 145 12.57 3.02 -0.13
C GLU A 145 11.20 2.73 -0.74
N GLY A 146 10.14 2.81 0.06
CA GLY A 146 8.93 2.07 -0.26
C GLY A 146 7.61 2.78 0.04
N LEU A 147 7.40 3.24 1.26
CA LEU A 147 6.07 3.71 1.70
C LEU A 147 6.10 4.97 2.59
N ASP A 148 7.14 5.18 3.40
CA ASP A 148 7.21 6.39 4.25
C ASP A 148 7.49 7.66 3.46
N GLU A 149 8.29 7.58 2.40
CA GLU A 149 8.54 8.72 1.50
C GLU A 149 7.30 9.10 0.66
N LEU A 150 6.28 8.23 0.62
CA LEU A 150 4.98 8.51 0.01
C LEU A 150 4.01 9.21 0.95
N ALA A 151 4.20 9.09 2.26
CA ALA A 151 3.19 9.43 3.25
C ALA A 151 3.08 10.94 3.52
N GLU A 152 4.17 11.73 3.39
CA GLU A 152 4.16 13.07 4.02
C GLU A 152 4.42 14.30 3.16
N ALA A 153 5.02 14.24 1.95
CA ALA A 153 5.40 15.51 1.29
C ALA A 153 5.15 15.60 -0.23
N ASP A 154 5.56 14.60 -1.01
CA ASP A 154 5.89 14.90 -2.42
C ASP A 154 4.73 14.77 -3.43
N LEU A 155 3.64 14.07 -3.09
CA LEU A 155 2.55 13.77 -4.04
C LEU A 155 1.16 14.22 -3.58
N MET A 156 0.81 14.01 -2.31
CA MET A 156 -0.55 14.29 -1.82
C MET A 156 -0.84 15.79 -1.73
N VAL A 157 0.16 16.59 -1.31
CA VAL A 157 0.01 18.04 -1.10
C VAL A 157 -0.20 18.78 -2.43
N PRO A 158 0.63 18.59 -3.48
CA PRO A 158 0.42 19.28 -4.76
C PRO A 158 -0.87 18.86 -5.48
N LEU A 159 -1.24 17.58 -5.39
CA LEU A 159 -2.49 17.07 -5.99
C LEU A 159 -3.72 17.64 -5.27
N SER A 160 -3.73 17.62 -3.93
CA SER A 160 -4.81 18.19 -3.12
C SER A 160 -4.99 19.68 -3.41
N GLN A 161 -3.90 20.45 -3.43
CA GLN A 161 -3.94 21.88 -3.75
C GLN A 161 -4.52 22.13 -5.14
N THR A 162 -4.06 21.39 -6.16
CA THR A 162 -4.57 21.52 -7.54
C THR A 162 -6.07 21.23 -7.61
N LEU A 163 -6.53 20.14 -6.98
CA LEU A 163 -7.95 19.78 -6.93
C LEU A 163 -8.79 20.83 -6.22
N THR A 164 -8.36 21.31 -5.05
CA THR A 164 -9.07 22.35 -4.29
C THR A 164 -9.13 23.67 -5.05
N THR A 165 -8.05 24.07 -5.73
CA THR A 165 -8.03 25.28 -6.56
C THR A 165 -8.94 25.14 -7.77
N SER A 166 -8.94 24.00 -8.48
CA SER A 166 -9.81 23.77 -9.64
C SER A 166 -11.29 23.75 -9.26
N VAL A 167 -11.68 23.03 -8.21
CA VAL A 167 -13.07 23.01 -7.72
C VAL A 167 -13.48 24.38 -7.19
N GLY A 168 -12.58 25.05 -6.44
CA GLY A 168 -12.79 26.41 -5.96
C GLY A 168 -13.02 27.38 -7.11
N SER A 169 -12.22 27.31 -8.18
CA SER A 169 -12.38 28.15 -9.37
C SER A 169 -13.74 27.93 -10.02
N ILE A 170 -14.14 26.68 -10.26
CA ILE A 170 -15.46 26.37 -10.86
C ILE A 170 -16.60 26.92 -10.01
N LEU A 171 -16.56 26.71 -8.69
CA LEU A 171 -17.58 27.23 -7.76
C LEU A 171 -17.60 28.76 -7.71
N THR A 172 -16.43 29.41 -7.76
CA THR A 172 -16.36 30.88 -7.80
C THR A 172 -16.87 31.44 -9.12
N THR A 173 -16.58 30.81 -10.25
CA THR A 173 -17.11 31.21 -11.56
C THR A 173 -18.62 31.04 -11.60
N LEU A 174 -19.17 29.92 -11.10
CA LEU A 174 -20.61 29.73 -10.98
C LEU A 174 -21.27 30.75 -10.04
N GLY A 175 -20.63 31.05 -8.89
CA GLY A 175 -21.11 32.08 -7.96
C GLY A 175 -21.05 33.49 -8.54
N ALA A 176 -20.05 33.79 -9.36
CA ALA A 176 -19.96 35.07 -10.08
C ALA A 176 -21.03 35.19 -11.18
N MET A 177 -21.34 34.10 -11.89
CA MET A 177 -22.39 34.06 -12.90
C MET A 177 -23.80 34.24 -12.31
N ASP A 178 -24.04 33.77 -11.08
CA ASP A 178 -25.29 34.03 -10.34
C ASP A 178 -25.33 35.47 -9.78
N SER A 179 -24.17 35.99 -9.34
CA SER A 179 -24.04 37.37 -8.84
C SER A 179 -24.21 38.42 -9.95
N ASP A 180 -23.76 38.14 -11.18
CA ASP A 180 -23.96 39.04 -12.34
C ASP A 180 -25.42 39.09 -12.79
N LYS A 181 -26.20 38.01 -12.58
CA LYS A 181 -27.65 38.03 -12.83
C LYS A 181 -28.42 38.94 -11.85
N LEU A 182 -27.90 39.16 -10.65
CA LEU A 182 -28.46 40.11 -9.68
C LEU A 182 -28.01 41.56 -9.94
N ALA A 183 -26.94 41.77 -10.72
CA ALA A 183 -26.47 43.10 -11.12
C ALA A 183 -27.15 43.63 -12.39
N VAL A 184 -27.50 42.76 -13.34
CA VAL A 184 -28.21 43.15 -14.57
C VAL A 184 -29.67 43.54 -14.29
N ASP A 185 -30.35 42.90 -13.32
CA ASP A 185 -31.75 43.22 -12.96
C ASP A 185 -31.91 44.61 -12.29
N ARG A 186 -30.85 45.17 -11.70
CA ARG A 186 -30.91 46.49 -11.04
C ARG A 186 -30.77 47.67 -12.00
N THR A 187 -30.22 47.45 -13.19
CA THR A 187 -29.95 48.52 -14.15
C THR A 187 -31.17 48.78 -15.05
N GLU A 188 -32.08 47.82 -15.17
CA GLU A 188 -33.34 47.98 -15.91
C GLU A 188 -34.45 48.68 -15.10
N MET A 189 -34.33 48.78 -13.77
CA MET A 189 -35.27 49.52 -12.90
C MET A 189 -34.85 50.96 -12.56
N ALA A 190 -33.82 51.50 -13.22
CA ALA A 190 -33.40 52.90 -13.09
C ALA A 190 -33.77 53.79 -14.29
N VAL A 191 -34.49 53.23 -15.28
CA VAL A 191 -34.98 53.95 -16.46
C VAL A 191 -36.47 53.66 -16.69
N ILE A 192 -37.32 53.86 -15.68
CA ILE A 192 -38.73 54.27 -15.84
C ILE A 192 -39.13 55.12 -14.63
#